data_AF-A0A9R0JIL8-F1
#
_entry.id   AF-A0A9R0JIL8-F1
#
_cell.length_a   1.000
_cell.length_b   1.000
_cell.length_c   1.000
_cell.angle_alpha   90.00
_cell.angle_beta   90.00
_cell.angle_gamma   90.00
#
_symmetry.space_group_name_H-M   'P 1'
#
loop_
_entity.id
_entity.type
_entity.pdbx_description
1 polymer ?
#
loop_
_entity_poly.entity_id
_entity_poly.type
_entity_poly.pdbx_seq_one_letter_code
_entity_poly.pdbx_strand_id
1 'polypeptide(L)'
;MDWFQQDAQFKIGDTSKFSAAFWYPVDGKPWHGSGHYTVSCDWLPLNFISGGSTLTGSGTATTSSWDAAVAFSLLLSVVAFCLSVFVGYRVSMRRDTPYTEMSHL
;
A
#
# COMPACT_ATOMS: atom_id res chain seq x y z
N MET A 1 -9.93 -31.82 29.66
CA MET A 1 -9.34 -31.49 28.35
C MET A 1 -10.49 -31.27 27.38
N ASP A 2 -10.59 -30.04 26.96
CA ASP A 2 -11.72 -29.35 26.38
C ASP A 2 -11.41 -29.25 24.89
N TRP A 3 -11.80 -30.31 24.18
CA TRP A 3 -11.66 -30.48 22.73
C TRP A 3 -12.29 -29.35 21.90
N PHE A 4 -13.05 -28.47 22.54
CA PHE A 4 -13.75 -27.33 21.93
C PHE A 4 -12.93 -26.04 21.85
N GLN A 5 -11.76 -25.95 22.48
CA GLN A 5 -10.89 -24.77 22.41
C GLN A 5 -9.68 -24.96 21.48
N GLN A 6 -9.83 -25.73 20.41
CA GLN A 6 -8.78 -25.79 19.41
C GLN A 6 -8.96 -24.65 18.42
N ASP A 7 -8.05 -23.67 18.50
CA ASP A 7 -7.95 -22.62 17.49
C ASP A 7 -7.75 -23.22 16.09
N ALA A 8 -8.20 -22.52 15.06
CA ALA A 8 -7.97 -22.91 13.69
C ALA A 8 -6.46 -23.05 13.43
N GLN A 9 -6.00 -24.26 13.11
CA GLN A 9 -4.61 -24.53 12.81
C GLN A 9 -4.37 -24.42 11.30
N PHE A 10 -3.40 -23.61 10.92
CA PHE A 10 -2.98 -23.45 9.53
C PHE A 10 -1.58 -24.03 9.35
N LYS A 11 -1.38 -24.75 8.24
CA LYS A 11 -0.09 -25.35 7.90
C LYS A 11 0.49 -24.69 6.66
N ILE A 12 1.77 -24.32 6.78
CA ILE A 12 2.57 -23.79 5.69
C ILE A 12 2.65 -24.85 4.57
N GLY A 13 2.43 -24.42 3.34
CA GLY A 13 2.37 -25.25 2.13
C GLY A 13 0.96 -25.71 1.74
N ASP A 14 -0.03 -25.55 2.63
CA ASP A 14 -1.38 -26.07 2.42
C ASP A 14 -2.37 -24.94 2.06
N THR A 15 -3.50 -25.32 1.43
CA THR A 15 -4.64 -24.46 1.17
C THR A 15 -5.70 -24.68 2.25
N SER A 16 -6.17 -23.60 2.88
CA SER A 16 -7.29 -23.64 3.84
C SER A 16 -8.49 -22.87 3.31
N LYS A 17 -9.69 -23.18 3.83
CA LYS A 17 -10.89 -22.39 3.54
C LYS A 17 -10.95 -21.19 4.49
N PHE A 18 -11.28 -20.03 3.95
CA PHE A 18 -11.41 -18.78 4.68
C PHE A 18 -12.70 -18.04 4.28
N SER A 19 -13.32 -17.35 5.22
CA SER A 19 -14.41 -16.40 4.99
C SER A 19 -14.24 -15.21 5.95
N ALA A 20 -14.73 -14.05 5.54
CA ALA A 20 -14.65 -12.82 6.30
C ALA A 20 -16.05 -12.25 6.55
N ALA A 21 -16.21 -11.58 7.69
CA ALA A 21 -17.38 -10.80 8.03
C ALA A 21 -16.97 -9.39 8.42
N PHE A 22 -17.79 -8.42 8.05
CA PHE A 22 -17.66 -7.02 8.42
C PHE A 22 -18.78 -6.66 9.36
N TRP A 23 -18.44 -6.11 10.53
CA TRP A 23 -19.40 -5.49 11.43
C TRP A 23 -19.33 -3.98 11.26
N TYR A 24 -20.47 -3.32 11.11
CA TYR A 24 -20.52 -1.86 10.98
C TYR A 24 -21.78 -1.29 11.64
N PRO A 25 -21.68 -0.09 12.22
CA PRO A 25 -22.85 0.63 12.71
C PRO A 25 -23.72 1.09 11.54
N VAL A 26 -25.03 1.09 11.74
CA VAL A 26 -26.02 1.61 10.78
C VAL A 26 -26.76 2.76 11.43
N ASP A 27 -27.26 3.70 10.62
CA ASP A 27 -28.09 4.82 11.08
C ASP A 27 -27.41 5.73 12.13
N GLY A 28 -26.07 5.81 12.13
CA GLY A 28 -25.31 6.63 13.08
C GLY A 28 -25.37 6.15 14.53
N LYS A 29 -25.84 4.92 14.78
CA LYS A 29 -25.91 4.33 16.13
C LYS A 29 -24.53 3.81 16.58
N PRO A 30 -24.21 3.84 17.88
CA PRO A 30 -23.00 3.19 18.40
C PRO A 30 -22.96 1.69 18.09
N TRP A 31 -21.75 1.15 17.94
CA TRP A 31 -21.55 -0.29 17.71
C TRP A 31 -22.04 -1.12 18.90
N HIS A 32 -22.68 -2.26 18.63
CA HIS A 32 -23.01 -3.29 19.63
C HIS A 32 -22.56 -4.67 19.15
N GLY A 33 -22.22 -5.57 20.07
CA GLY A 33 -21.56 -6.87 19.76
C GLY A 33 -22.40 -7.86 18.92
N SER A 34 -23.69 -7.59 18.75
CA SER A 34 -24.61 -8.32 17.86
C SER A 34 -25.11 -7.47 16.68
N GLY A 35 -24.40 -6.38 16.38
CA GLY A 35 -24.76 -5.39 15.39
C GLY A 35 -24.80 -5.93 13.97
N HIS A 36 -25.29 -5.08 13.07
CA HIS A 36 -25.34 -5.41 11.65
C HIS A 36 -23.98 -5.87 11.15
N TYR A 37 -24.01 -6.99 10.44
CA TYR A 37 -22.84 -7.55 9.81
C TYR A 37 -23.19 -7.99 8.39
N THR A 38 -22.19 -7.89 7.51
CA THR A 38 -22.23 -8.54 6.20
C THR A 38 -21.13 -9.59 6.20
N VAL A 39 -21.51 -10.84 5.92
CA VAL A 39 -20.58 -11.98 5.83
C VAL A 39 -20.50 -12.48 4.40
N SER A 40 -19.30 -12.90 3.98
CA SER A 40 -19.17 -13.69 2.76
C SER A 40 -19.80 -15.06 2.96
N CYS A 41 -20.83 -15.39 2.17
CA CYS A 41 -21.42 -16.72 2.17
C CYS A 41 -20.50 -17.78 1.51
N ASP A 42 -19.50 -17.32 0.76
CA ASP A 42 -18.59 -18.19 0.04
C ASP A 42 -17.30 -18.42 0.83
N TRP A 43 -16.87 -19.68 0.83
CA TRP A 43 -15.56 -20.07 1.30
C TRP A 43 -14.52 -19.88 0.21
N LEU A 44 -13.53 -19.02 0.47
CA LEU A 44 -12.44 -18.74 -0.45
C LEU A 44 -11.19 -19.56 -0.08
N PRO A 45 -10.42 -20.06 -1.05
CA PRO A 45 -9.15 -20.74 -0.78
C PRO A 45 -8.08 -19.72 -0.35
N LEU A 46 -7.44 -19.98 0.79
CA LEU A 46 -6.30 -19.21 1.33
C LEU A 46 -5.06 -20.11 1.37
N ASN A 47 -4.02 -19.74 0.61
CA ASN A 47 -2.77 -20.49 0.51
C ASN A 47 -1.71 -19.93 1.47
N PHE A 48 -1.14 -20.78 2.32
CA PHE A 48 -0.06 -20.39 3.23
C PHE A 48 1.30 -20.74 2.61
N ILE A 49 1.92 -19.78 1.92
CA ILE A 49 3.19 -20.03 1.23
C ILE A 49 4.35 -20.06 2.24
N SER A 50 5.27 -21.03 2.10
CA SER A 50 6.46 -21.11 2.95
C SER A 50 7.42 -19.95 2.66
N GLY A 51 7.93 -19.32 3.72
CA GLY A 51 8.92 -18.24 3.70
C GLY A 51 10.30 -18.71 3.24
N GLY A 52 10.37 -19.25 2.03
CA GLY A 52 11.55 -19.42 1.20
C GLY A 52 11.33 -18.87 -0.22
N SER A 53 10.10 -18.43 -0.53
CA SER A 53 9.87 -17.55 -1.65
C SER A 53 10.26 -16.14 -1.19
N THR A 54 11.37 -15.64 -1.74
CA THR A 54 11.49 -14.21 -2.04
C THR A 54 10.11 -13.64 -2.40
N LEU A 55 9.85 -12.38 -2.06
CA LEU A 55 8.92 -11.59 -2.87
C LEU A 55 9.47 -11.60 -4.31
N THR A 56 9.25 -12.69 -5.05
CA THR A 56 9.14 -12.66 -6.49
C THR A 56 7.86 -11.89 -6.70
N GLY A 57 8.03 -10.59 -6.97
CA GLY A 57 6.94 -9.71 -7.33
C GLY A 57 6.02 -10.45 -8.30
N SER A 58 4.72 -10.39 -8.03
CA SER A 58 3.67 -10.65 -9.01
C SER A 58 4.01 -11.76 -9.99
N GLY A 59 3.68 -13.00 -9.62
CA GLY A 59 3.50 -14.08 -10.58
C GLY A 59 2.40 -13.70 -11.57
N THR A 60 2.77 -12.95 -12.60
CA THR A 60 2.12 -12.92 -13.90
C THR A 60 3.21 -13.21 -14.91
N ALA A 61 3.26 -14.48 -15.31
CA ALA A 61 3.72 -14.85 -16.63
C ALA A 61 2.79 -14.20 -17.68
N THR A 62 3.00 -12.90 -17.91
CA THR A 62 2.59 -12.15 -19.10
C THR A 62 3.75 -11.21 -19.38
N THR A 63 4.72 -11.74 -20.10
CA THR A 63 5.86 -11.02 -20.66
C THR A 63 5.38 -9.81 -21.48
N SER A 64 6.01 -8.65 -21.25
CA SER A 64 6.17 -7.45 -22.13
C SER A 64 5.57 -6.09 -21.72
N SER A 65 4.46 -5.98 -20.97
CA SER A 65 3.84 -4.65 -20.75
C SER A 65 4.29 -3.90 -19.49
N TRP A 66 4.64 -4.62 -18.43
CA TRP A 66 4.98 -4.02 -17.14
C TRP A 66 6.40 -3.45 -17.08
N ASP A 67 7.35 -4.05 -17.80
CA ASP A 67 8.75 -3.59 -17.84
C ASP A 67 8.88 -2.19 -18.46
N ALA A 68 8.10 -1.91 -19.51
CA ALA A 68 8.08 -0.58 -20.13
C ALA A 68 7.56 0.48 -19.16
N ALA A 69 6.45 0.21 -18.47
CA ALA A 69 5.87 1.14 -17.50
C ALA A 69 6.84 1.46 -16.34
N VAL A 70 7.59 0.45 -15.87
CA VAL A 70 8.63 0.63 -14.85
C VAL A 70 9.79 1.47 -15.39
N ALA A 71 10.27 1.20 -16.60
CA ALA A 71 11.33 2.00 -17.23
C ALA A 71 10.91 3.47 -17.43
N PHE A 72 9.68 3.73 -17.89
CA PHE A 72 9.14 5.08 -18.01
C PHE A 72 8.98 5.76 -16.65
N SER A 73 8.54 5.04 -15.63
CA SER A 73 8.41 5.59 -14.27
C SER A 73 9.77 6.00 -13.70
N LEU A 74 10.81 5.20 -13.93
CA LEU A 74 12.18 5.55 -13.55
C LEU A 74 12.69 6.78 -14.31
N LEU A 75 12.47 6.84 -15.63
CA LEU A 75 12.85 8.00 -16.45
C LEU A 75 12.18 9.28 -15.96
N LEU A 76 10.87 9.25 -15.74
CA LEU A 76 10.10 10.39 -15.23
C LEU A 76 10.57 10.82 -13.84
N SER A 77 10.88 9.87 -12.95
CA SER A 77 11.43 10.16 -11.62
C SER A 77 12.78 10.90 -11.70
N VAL A 78 13.67 10.48 -12.60
CA VAL A 78 14.98 11.13 -12.78
C VAL A 78 14.79 12.55 -13.35
N VAL A 79 13.92 12.72 -14.35
CA VAL A 79 13.62 14.04 -14.93
C VAL A 79 13.03 14.98 -13.87
N ALA A 80 12.05 14.51 -13.09
CA ALA A 80 11.43 15.30 -12.03
C ALA A 80 12.45 15.74 -10.97
N PHE A 81 13.36 14.84 -10.58
CA PHE A 81 14.44 15.15 -9.64
C PHE A 81 15.39 16.23 -10.19
N CYS A 82 15.83 16.10 -11.44
CA CYS A 82 16.68 17.10 -12.10
C CYS A 82 16.01 18.48 -12.20
N LEU A 83 14.72 18.52 -12.55
CA LEU A 83 13.96 19.77 -12.61
C LEU A 83 13.81 20.42 -11.23
N SER A 84 13.57 19.63 -10.18
CA SER A 84 13.51 20.12 -8.79
C SER A 84 14.81 20.81 -8.38
N VAL A 85 15.95 20.15 -8.62
CA VAL A 85 17.28 20.72 -8.34
C VAL A 85 17.53 21.98 -9.16
N PHE A 86 17.19 21.97 -10.45
CA PHE A 86 17.37 23.13 -11.33
C PHE A 86 16.54 24.34 -10.89
N VAL A 87 15.27 24.14 -10.56
CA VAL A 87 14.39 25.21 -10.05
C VAL A 87 14.93 25.73 -8.72
N GLY A 88 15.32 24.84 -7.81
CA GLY A 88 15.93 25.21 -6.53
C GLY A 88 17.19 26.07 -6.72
N TYR A 89 18.08 25.65 -7.63
CA TYR A 89 19.28 26.40 -7.99
C TYR A 89 18.96 27.78 -8.59
N ARG A 90 18.02 27.85 -9.55
CA ARG A 90 17.61 29.11 -10.18
C ARG A 90 16.97 30.08 -9.19
N VAL A 91 16.16 29.58 -8.25
CA VAL A 91 15.56 30.38 -7.19
C VAL A 91 16.64 30.87 -6.22
N SER A 92 17.61 30.03 -5.85
CA SER A 92 18.73 30.44 -5.00
C SER A 92 19.54 31.54 -5.66
N MET A 93 19.86 31.41 -6.95
CA MET A 93 20.67 32.39 -7.67
C MET A 93 19.94 33.72 -7.93
N ARG A 94 18.59 33.73 -7.92
CA ARG A 94 17.79 34.96 -7.97
C ARG A 94 17.77 35.70 -6.62
N ARG A 95 18.05 35.00 -5.52
CA ARG A 95 18.10 35.58 -4.16
C ARG A 95 19.41 36.29 -3.86
N ASP A 96 20.41 36.21 -4.73
CA ASP A 96 21.64 37.00 -4.65
C ASP A 96 21.44 38.47 -5.12
N THR A 97 20.21 38.99 -5.08
CA THR A 97 19.98 40.43 -5.24
C THR A 97 20.28 41.11 -3.90
N PRO A 98 21.16 42.13 -3.86
CA PRO A 98 21.56 42.75 -2.61
C PRO A 98 20.34 43.34 -1.91
N TYR A 99 20.15 42.94 -0.66
CA TYR A 99 19.15 43.51 0.23
C TYR A 99 19.38 45.03 0.30
N THR A 100 18.46 45.81 -0.29
CA THR A 100 18.44 47.25 -0.10
C THR A 100 17.76 47.51 1.23
N GLU A 101 18.54 47.85 2.24
CA GLU A 101 18.01 48.29 3.52
C GLU A 101 17.21 49.58 3.32
N MET A 102 15.93 49.55 3.66
CA MET A 102 15.08 50.74 3.67
C MET A 102 15.41 51.55 4.93
N SER A 103 16.50 52.32 4.90
CA SER A 103 16.68 53.41 5.86
C SER A 103 15.92 54.64 5.37
N HIS A 104 15.32 55.37 6.32
CA HIS A 104 14.54 56.61 6.21
C HIS A 104 13.01 56.48 6.25
N LEU A 105 12.49 56.47 7.48
CA LEU A 105 11.40 57.35 7.93
C LEU A 105 11.59 57.69 9.41
#